data_AF-A0A947JUX1-F1
#
_entry.id   AF-A0A947JUX1-F1
#
_cell.length_a   1.000
_cell.length_b   1.000
_cell.length_c   1.000
_cell.angle_alpha   90.00
_cell.angle_beta   90.00
_cell.angle_gamma   90.00
#
_symmetry.space_group_name_H-M   'P 1'
#
loop_
_entity.id
_entity.type
_entity.pdbx_description
1 polymer ?
#
loop_
_entity_poly.entity_id
_entity_poly.type
_entity_poly.pdbx_seq_one_letter_code
_entity_poly.pdbx_strand_id
1 'polypeptide(L)'
;MIDHLSGAVIDINATIDRLEDNAEDLALAVRAREIAEIRRECLALQRHISPQHEALQQISREAPEWFEPHDRREIAESIARLRRHVDDINISKESAVVLQDELRARAQAVGQNATYKLGVMAGVFLPLTFFTGLLGSNVSGIPWHDEPWAFWGVIGACLAITLAILAIFRSQRWL
;
A
#
# COMPACT_ATOMS: atom_id res chain seq x y z
N MET A 1 11.96 -17.35 -29.36
CA MET A 1 12.38 -16.89 -28.01
C MET A 1 12.08 -15.41 -27.82
N ILE A 2 12.54 -14.51 -28.71
CA ILE A 2 12.20 -13.08 -28.64
C ILE A 2 10.68 -12.85 -28.72
N ASP A 3 9.96 -13.56 -29.60
CA ASP A 3 8.49 -13.42 -29.68
C ASP A 3 7.75 -13.86 -28.41
N HIS A 4 8.32 -14.81 -27.65
CA HIS A 4 7.75 -15.23 -26.36
C HIS A 4 8.00 -14.17 -25.27
N LEU A 5 9.09 -13.40 -25.36
CA LEU A 5 9.34 -12.27 -24.46
C LEU A 5 8.33 -11.14 -24.71
N SER A 6 8.01 -10.88 -25.98
CA SER A 6 6.97 -9.91 -26.36
C SER A 6 5.62 -10.26 -25.72
N GLY A 7 5.21 -11.54 -25.81
CA GLY A 7 3.96 -12.01 -25.22
C GLY A 7 3.93 -11.82 -23.70
N ALA A 8 4.98 -12.25 -23.01
CA ALA A 8 5.05 -12.12 -21.55
C ALA A 8 5.00 -10.66 -21.07
N VAL A 9 5.65 -9.73 -21.78
CA VAL A 9 5.60 -8.29 -21.45
C VAL A 9 4.20 -7.72 -21.70
N ILE A 10 3.53 -8.13 -22.77
CA ILE A 10 2.14 -7.72 -23.05
C ILE A 10 1.20 -8.21 -21.94
N ASP A 11 1.34 -9.47 -21.52
CA ASP A 11 0.51 -10.06 -20.46
C ASP A 11 0.72 -9.34 -19.11
N ILE A 12 1.97 -8.99 -18.79
CA ILE A 12 2.32 -8.18 -17.61
C ILE A 12 1.65 -6.81 -17.68
N ASN A 13 1.78 -6.10 -18.80
CA ASN A 13 1.18 -4.77 -18.96
C ASN A 13 -0.35 -4.83 -18.85
N ALA A 14 -1.00 -5.78 -19.51
CA ALA A 14 -2.44 -5.97 -19.39
C ALA A 14 -2.88 -6.26 -17.94
N THR A 15 -2.05 -6.97 -17.18
CA THR A 15 -2.30 -7.24 -15.76
C THR A 15 -2.15 -5.98 -14.90
N ILE A 16 -1.17 -5.12 -15.20
CA ILE A 16 -0.97 -3.81 -14.58
C ILE A 16 -2.16 -2.89 -14.87
N ASP A 17 -2.55 -2.76 -16.14
CA ASP A 17 -3.69 -1.91 -16.56
C ASP A 17 -4.97 -2.34 -15.84
N ARG A 18 -5.22 -3.65 -15.76
CA ARG A 18 -6.36 -4.22 -15.01
C ARG A 18 -6.30 -3.88 -13.51
N LEU A 19 -5.11 -3.82 -12.90
CA LEU A 19 -4.93 -3.47 -11.50
C LEU A 19 -5.14 -1.97 -11.25
N GLU A 20 -4.77 -1.12 -12.21
CA GLU A 20 -5.02 0.32 -12.20
C GLU A 20 -6.52 0.62 -12.32
N ASP A 21 -7.21 0.02 -13.30
CA ASP A 21 -8.62 0.29 -13.60
C ASP A 21 -9.58 -0.22 -12.51
N ASN A 22 -9.34 -1.40 -11.94
CA ASN A 22 -10.30 -2.05 -11.02
C ASN A 22 -10.19 -1.57 -9.56
N ALA A 23 -9.84 -0.30 -9.34
CA ALA A 23 -9.40 0.27 -8.06
C ALA A 23 -10.26 -0.08 -6.83
N GLU A 24 -11.52 -0.47 -7.01
CA GLU A 24 -12.49 -0.67 -5.93
C GLU A 24 -12.92 -2.13 -5.69
N ASP A 25 -12.79 -3.04 -6.68
CA ASP A 25 -13.46 -4.36 -6.62
C ASP A 25 -12.63 -5.51 -6.02
N LEU A 26 -11.30 -5.42 -6.03
CA LEU A 26 -10.43 -6.48 -5.53
C LEU A 26 -10.00 -6.24 -4.08
N ALA A 27 -10.11 -7.29 -3.25
CA ALA A 27 -9.59 -7.26 -1.89
C ALA A 27 -8.08 -6.92 -1.89
N LEU A 28 -7.65 -6.07 -0.95
CA LEU A 28 -6.25 -5.58 -0.85
C LEU A 28 -5.22 -6.73 -0.87
N ALA A 29 -5.53 -7.86 -0.23
CA ALA A 29 -4.64 -9.02 -0.18
C ALA A 29 -4.46 -9.71 -1.55
N VAL A 30 -5.50 -9.70 -2.39
CA VAL A 30 -5.43 -10.26 -3.76
C VAL A 30 -4.58 -9.35 -4.64
N ARG A 31 -4.83 -8.04 -4.61
CA ARG A 31 -4.02 -7.04 -5.32
C ARG A 31 -2.53 -7.14 -4.96
N ALA A 32 -2.22 -7.25 -3.66
CA ALA A 32 -0.85 -7.40 -3.18
C ALA A 32 -0.16 -8.65 -3.75
N ARG A 33 -0.91 -9.75 -3.93
CA ARG A 33 -0.40 -11.00 -4.49
C ARG A 33 -0.11 -10.85 -5.98
N GLU A 34 -1.05 -10.30 -6.75
CA GLU A 34 -0.88 -10.10 -8.20
C GLU A 34 0.31 -9.16 -8.49
N ILE A 35 0.46 -8.06 -7.74
CA ILE A 35 1.63 -7.17 -7.84
C ILE A 35 2.93 -7.92 -7.55
N ALA A 36 2.95 -8.79 -6.53
CA ALA A 36 4.13 -9.59 -6.21
C ALA A 36 4.45 -10.63 -7.30
N GLU A 37 3.44 -11.18 -7.99
CA GLU A 37 3.60 -12.08 -9.14
C GLU A 37 4.22 -11.34 -10.32
N ILE A 38 3.68 -10.18 -10.71
CA ILE A 38 4.26 -9.31 -11.75
C ILE A 38 5.73 -9.02 -11.46
N ARG A 39 6.06 -8.61 -10.22
CA ARG A 39 7.45 -8.31 -9.86
C ARG A 39 8.37 -9.53 -9.97
N ARG A 40 7.88 -10.73 -9.63
CA ARG A 40 8.65 -11.98 -9.78
C ARG A 40 8.86 -12.33 -11.25
N GLU A 41 7.86 -12.14 -12.09
CA GLU A 41 7.94 -12.38 -13.53
C GLU A 41 8.90 -11.40 -14.21
N CYS A 42 8.79 -10.10 -13.93
CA CYS A 42 9.75 -9.09 -14.42
C CYS A 42 11.19 -9.44 -14.04
N LEU A 43 11.42 -9.86 -12.79
CA LEU A 43 12.76 -10.27 -12.32
C LEU A 43 13.25 -11.54 -13.03
N ALA A 44 12.36 -12.52 -13.26
CA ALA A 44 12.70 -13.73 -13.98
C ALA A 44 13.08 -13.43 -15.44
N LEU A 45 12.30 -12.59 -16.13
CA LEU A 45 12.59 -12.14 -17.50
C LEU A 45 13.93 -11.40 -17.57
N GLN A 46 14.15 -10.42 -16.69
CA GLN A 46 15.40 -9.66 -16.62
C GLN A 46 16.62 -10.58 -16.41
N ARG A 47 16.53 -11.57 -15.52
CA ARG A 47 17.61 -12.53 -15.24
C ARG A 47 18.05 -13.33 -16.48
N HIS A 48 17.15 -13.57 -17.43
CA HIS A 48 17.46 -14.31 -18.65
C HIS A 48 17.88 -13.38 -19.80
N ILE A 49 17.27 -12.20 -19.91
CA ILE A 49 17.50 -11.28 -21.03
C ILE A 49 18.80 -10.50 -20.87
N SER A 50 19.15 -10.05 -19.66
CA SER A 50 20.35 -9.25 -19.44
C SER A 50 21.63 -9.96 -19.91
N PRO A 51 21.90 -11.23 -19.55
CA PRO A 51 23.08 -11.94 -20.05
C PRO A 51 23.08 -12.13 -21.57
N GLN A 52 21.91 -12.32 -22.19
CA GLN A 52 21.80 -12.48 -23.64
C GLN A 52 22.09 -11.17 -24.39
N HIS A 53 21.60 -10.05 -23.87
CA HIS A 53 21.89 -8.73 -24.41
C HIS A 53 23.38 -8.42 -24.30
N GLU A 54 24.02 -8.72 -23.16
CA GLU A 54 25.47 -8.56 -22.97
C GLU A 54 26.27 -9.46 -23.94
N ALA A 55 25.89 -10.73 -24.07
CA ALA A 55 26.54 -11.66 -24.99
C ALA A 55 26.45 -11.19 -26.45
N LEU A 56 25.28 -10.71 -26.89
CA LEU A 56 25.12 -10.16 -28.25
C LEU A 56 25.90 -8.86 -28.43
N GLN A 57 25.95 -8.00 -27.42
CA GLN A 57 26.82 -6.82 -27.47
C GLN A 57 28.29 -7.21 -27.59
N GLN A 58 28.74 -8.25 -26.89
CA GLN A 58 30.10 -8.75 -27.00
C GLN A 58 30.38 -9.30 -28.41
N ILE A 59 29.50 -10.16 -28.95
CA ILE A 59 29.61 -10.68 -30.31
C ILE A 59 29.63 -9.55 -31.35
N SER A 60 28.83 -8.49 -31.15
CA SER A 60 28.83 -7.34 -32.05
C SER A 60 30.13 -6.53 -32.00
N ARG A 61 30.82 -6.49 -30.85
CA ARG A 61 32.11 -5.78 -30.69
C ARG A 61 33.28 -6.62 -31.20
N GLU A 62 33.27 -7.91 -30.87
CA GLU A 62 34.27 -8.92 -31.23
C GLU A 62 33.77 -9.74 -32.42
N ALA A 63 33.20 -9.06 -33.42
CA ALA A 63 32.58 -9.71 -34.57
C ALA A 63 33.59 -10.60 -35.29
N PRO A 64 33.30 -11.91 -35.46
CA PRO A 64 34.18 -12.82 -36.17
C PRO A 64 34.50 -12.35 -37.58
N GLU A 65 35.67 -12.73 -38.10
CA GLU A 65 36.12 -12.34 -39.46
C GLU A 65 35.19 -12.83 -40.57
N TRP A 66 34.45 -13.91 -40.32
CA TRP A 66 33.50 -14.49 -41.26
C TRP A 66 32.13 -13.81 -41.26
N PHE A 67 31.88 -12.81 -40.41
CA PHE A 67 30.62 -12.03 -40.46
C PHE A 67 30.54 -11.15 -41.70
N GLU A 68 29.49 -11.36 -42.47
CA GLU A 68 29.11 -10.50 -43.57
C GLU A 68 28.41 -9.23 -43.06
N PRO A 69 28.27 -8.18 -43.90
CA PRO A 69 27.52 -6.97 -43.54
C PRO A 69 26.08 -7.25 -43.13
N HIS A 70 25.47 -8.31 -43.66
CA HIS A 70 24.13 -8.76 -43.29
C HIS A 70 24.06 -9.27 -41.85
N ASP A 71 24.99 -10.16 -41.45
CA ASP A 71 25.04 -10.73 -40.09
C ASP A 71 25.21 -9.64 -39.03
N ARG A 72 26.08 -8.66 -39.30
CA ARG A 72 26.31 -7.50 -38.42
C ARG A 72 25.03 -6.69 -38.23
N ARG A 73 24.24 -6.54 -39.29
CA ARG A 73 22.96 -5.82 -39.24
C ARG A 73 21.92 -6.58 -38.44
N GLU A 74 21.82 -7.89 -38.64
CA GLU A 74 20.87 -8.75 -37.92
C GLU A 74 21.15 -8.79 -36.41
N ILE A 75 22.43 -8.85 -36.02
CA ILE A 75 22.83 -8.75 -34.61
C ILE A 75 22.52 -7.38 -34.03
N ALA A 76 22.81 -6.29 -34.76
CA ALA A 76 22.50 -4.94 -34.30
C ALA A 76 20.99 -4.76 -34.08
N GLU A 77 20.15 -5.29 -34.98
CA GLU A 77 18.70 -5.29 -34.82
C GLU A 77 18.25 -6.13 -33.62
N SER A 78 18.86 -7.29 -33.40
CA SER A 78 18.55 -8.16 -32.26
C SER A 78 18.93 -7.52 -30.92
N ILE A 79 20.08 -6.84 -30.85
CA ILE A 79 20.49 -6.03 -29.69
C ILE A 79 19.45 -4.92 -29.44
N ALA A 80 19.05 -4.20 -30.49
CA ALA A 80 18.06 -3.14 -30.37
C ALA A 80 16.69 -3.66 -29.89
N ARG A 81 16.23 -4.82 -30.38
CA ARG A 81 15.00 -5.48 -29.91
C ARG A 81 15.10 -5.88 -28.43
N LEU A 82 16.17 -6.54 -28.04
CA LEU A 82 16.37 -6.97 -26.65
C LEU A 82 16.46 -5.79 -25.69
N ARG A 83 17.14 -4.71 -26.10
CA ARG A 83 17.20 -3.47 -25.31
C ARG A 83 15.80 -2.91 -25.04
N ARG A 84 14.95 -2.82 -26.07
CA ARG A 84 13.55 -2.38 -25.88
C ARG A 84 12.81 -3.25 -24.87
N HIS A 85 12.95 -4.57 -24.95
CA HIS A 85 12.31 -5.47 -23.98
C HIS A 85 12.84 -5.28 -22.54
N VAL A 86 14.15 -5.04 -22.37
CA VAL A 86 14.71 -4.71 -21.05
C VAL A 86 14.11 -3.42 -20.51
N ASP A 87 13.97 -2.39 -21.36
CA ASP A 87 13.38 -1.12 -21.00
C ASP A 87 11.89 -1.29 -20.62
N ASP A 88 11.12 -2.07 -21.39
CA ASP A 88 9.70 -2.36 -21.11
C ASP A 88 9.52 -3.11 -19.77
N ILE A 89 10.39 -4.09 -19.48
CA ILE A 89 10.39 -4.81 -18.20
C ILE A 89 10.70 -3.87 -17.04
N ASN A 90 11.64 -2.93 -17.22
CA ASN A 90 11.97 -1.95 -16.20
C ASN A 90 10.78 -1.00 -15.95
N ILE A 91 10.09 -0.56 -17.00
CA ILE A 91 8.86 0.24 -16.88
C ILE A 91 7.79 -0.53 -16.10
N SER A 92 7.52 -1.78 -16.49
CA SER A 92 6.53 -2.64 -15.83
C SER A 92 6.83 -2.83 -14.33
N LYS A 93 8.12 -3.01 -14.00
CA LYS A 93 8.59 -3.15 -12.62
C LYS A 93 8.39 -1.86 -11.82
N GLU A 94 8.64 -0.70 -12.41
CA GLU A 94 8.42 0.60 -11.76
C GLU A 94 6.92 0.83 -11.51
N SER A 95 6.07 0.57 -12.50
CA SER A 95 4.61 0.63 -12.34
C SER A 95 4.12 -0.29 -11.22
N ALA A 96 4.65 -1.51 -11.13
CA ALA A 96 4.32 -2.43 -10.03
C ALA A 96 4.76 -1.91 -8.65
N VAL A 97 5.85 -1.13 -8.56
CA VAL A 97 6.27 -0.46 -7.32
C VAL A 97 5.30 0.67 -6.96
N VAL A 98 4.92 1.50 -7.92
CA VAL A 98 3.93 2.57 -7.72
C VAL A 98 2.60 2.00 -7.22
N LEU A 99 2.10 0.93 -7.87
CA LEU A 99 0.89 0.22 -7.44
C LEU A 99 1.03 -0.35 -6.02
N GLN A 100 2.19 -0.87 -5.66
CA GLN A 100 2.44 -1.38 -4.31
C GLN A 100 2.38 -0.27 -3.26
N ASP A 101 2.95 0.89 -3.56
CA ASP A 101 2.97 2.02 -2.63
C ASP A 101 1.59 2.67 -2.50
N GLU A 102 0.82 2.74 -3.58
CA GLU A 102 -0.59 3.15 -3.51
C GLU A 102 -1.41 2.17 -2.65
N LEU A 103 -1.24 0.87 -2.85
CA LEU A 103 -1.92 -0.15 -2.05
C LEU A 103 -1.58 -0.04 -0.55
N ARG A 104 -0.31 0.24 -0.23
CA ARG A 104 0.14 0.49 1.15
C ARG A 104 -0.51 1.74 1.73
N ALA A 105 -0.54 2.84 0.99
CA ALA A 105 -1.17 4.08 1.42
C ALA A 105 -2.67 3.88 1.70
N ARG A 106 -3.37 3.14 0.82
CA ARG A 106 -4.78 2.78 1.02
C ARG A 106 -4.98 1.91 2.26
N ALA A 107 -4.15 0.87 2.45
CA ALA A 107 -4.22 0.01 3.63
C ALA A 107 -3.97 0.79 4.93
N GLN A 108 -3.02 1.73 4.91
CA GLN A 108 -2.76 2.62 6.04
C GLN A 108 -3.94 3.56 6.31
N ALA A 109 -4.57 4.13 5.27
CA ALA A 109 -5.73 5.00 5.43
C ALA A 109 -6.91 4.26 6.08
N VAL A 110 -7.18 3.02 5.67
CA VAL A 110 -8.21 2.17 6.29
C VAL A 110 -7.88 1.87 7.76
N GLY A 111 -6.63 1.50 8.04
CA GLY A 111 -6.17 1.24 9.41
C GLY A 111 -6.24 2.47 10.30
N GLN A 112 -5.84 3.64 9.79
CA GLN A 112 -5.88 4.90 10.53
C GLN A 112 -7.31 5.28 10.92
N ASN A 113 -8.28 5.07 10.02
CA ASN A 113 -9.70 5.30 10.34
C ASN A 113 -10.21 4.39 11.47
N ALA A 114 -9.78 3.13 11.51
CA ALA A 114 -10.17 2.22 12.58
C ALA A 114 -9.54 2.63 13.93
N THR A 115 -8.23 2.88 13.95
CA THR A 115 -7.51 3.35 15.15
C THR A 115 -8.06 4.67 15.64
N TYR A 116 -8.40 5.59 14.73
CA TYR A 116 -9.04 6.86 15.05
C TYR A 116 -10.37 6.65 15.79
N LYS A 117 -11.26 5.79 15.27
CA LYS A 117 -12.55 5.49 15.91
C LYS A 117 -12.36 4.90 17.32
N LEU A 118 -11.42 3.97 17.48
CA LEU A 118 -11.09 3.38 18.78
C LEU A 118 -10.52 4.44 19.75
N GLY A 119 -9.67 5.34 19.28
CA GLY A 119 -9.12 6.45 20.07
C GLY A 119 -10.20 7.40 20.57
N VAL A 120 -11.17 7.75 19.71
CA VAL A 120 -12.34 8.57 20.11
C VAL A 120 -13.17 7.86 21.17
N MET A 121 -13.46 6.57 20.98
CA MET A 121 -14.19 5.77 21.99
C MET A 121 -13.44 5.73 23.33
N ALA A 122 -12.14 5.44 23.31
CA ALA A 122 -11.31 5.42 24.52
C ALA A 122 -11.26 6.79 25.21
N GLY A 123 -11.12 7.88 24.44
CA GLY A 123 -11.12 9.25 24.96
C GLY A 123 -12.40 9.62 25.70
N VAL A 124 -13.56 9.09 25.27
CA VAL A 124 -14.85 9.27 25.96
C VAL A 124 -15.00 8.33 27.14
N PHE A 125 -14.73 7.03 26.96
CA PHE A 125 -15.00 6.02 27.98
C PHE A 125 -14.00 6.00 29.14
N LEU A 126 -12.73 6.33 28.92
CA LEU A 126 -11.70 6.28 29.97
C LEU A 126 -11.99 7.25 31.13
N PRO A 127 -12.24 8.56 30.91
CA PRO A 127 -12.60 9.46 32.00
C PRO A 127 -13.94 9.09 32.63
N LEU A 128 -14.93 8.68 31.82
CA LEU A 128 -16.24 8.27 32.31
C LEU A 128 -16.11 7.06 33.26
N THR A 129 -15.36 6.03 32.84
CA THR A 129 -15.09 4.82 33.63
C THR A 129 -14.32 5.13 34.90
N PHE A 130 -13.36 6.05 34.84
CA PHE A 130 -12.61 6.52 36.01
C PHE A 130 -13.55 7.16 37.05
N PHE A 131 -14.41 8.09 36.63
CA PHE A 131 -15.37 8.75 37.52
C PHE A 131 -16.40 7.76 38.10
N THR A 132 -16.99 6.91 37.26
CA THR A 132 -17.93 5.89 37.75
C THR A 132 -17.26 4.87 38.66
N GLY A 133 -15.99 4.53 38.40
CA GLY A 133 -15.20 3.61 39.22
C GLY A 133 -14.84 4.21 40.58
N LEU A 134 -14.46 5.49 40.63
CA LEU A 134 -14.19 6.21 41.87
C LEU A 134 -15.43 6.29 42.76
N LEU A 135 -16.60 6.53 42.16
CA LEU A 135 -17.87 6.58 42.89
C LEU A 135 -18.37 5.19 43.31
N GLY A 136 -18.06 4.16 42.52
CA GLY A 136 -18.41 2.76 42.81
C GLY A 136 -17.49 2.10 43.82
N SER A 137 -16.25 2.58 43.97
CA SER A 137 -15.41 2.21 45.10
C SER A 137 -16.05 2.76 46.38
N ASN A 138 -16.23 1.94 47.41
CA ASN A 138 -16.79 2.31 48.72
C ASN A 138 -15.85 3.27 49.48
N VAL A 139 -15.50 4.40 48.86
CA VAL A 139 -14.64 5.44 49.41
C VAL A 139 -15.51 6.29 50.31
N SER A 140 -15.26 6.19 51.61
CA SER A 140 -15.91 7.03 52.62
C SER A 140 -15.48 8.49 52.42
N GLY A 141 -16.42 9.43 52.53
CA GLY A 141 -16.14 10.87 52.44
C GLY A 141 -16.32 11.52 51.06
N ILE A 142 -17.11 10.93 50.15
CA ILE A 142 -17.48 11.59 48.89
C ILE A 142 -18.31 12.85 49.21
N PRO A 143 -17.88 14.03 48.72
CA PRO A 143 -18.63 15.27 48.91
C PRO A 143 -20.07 15.14 48.40
N TRP A 144 -21.04 15.62 49.18
CA TRP A 144 -22.48 15.66 48.83
C TRP A 144 -23.18 14.30 48.68
N HIS A 145 -22.60 13.17 49.09
CA HIS A 145 -23.23 11.85 48.90
C HIS A 145 -24.58 11.66 49.60
N ASP A 146 -24.84 12.38 50.70
CA ASP A 146 -26.10 12.33 51.45
C ASP A 146 -27.24 13.13 50.81
N GLU A 147 -26.94 13.96 49.80
CA GLU A 147 -27.91 14.86 49.21
C GLU A 147 -28.76 14.18 48.11
N PRO A 148 -30.09 14.43 48.04
CA PRO A 148 -30.97 13.80 47.05
C PRO A 148 -30.60 14.08 45.58
N TRP A 149 -29.89 15.19 45.33
CA TRP A 149 -29.48 15.60 43.98
C TRP A 149 -28.14 14.99 43.54
N ALA A 150 -27.37 14.37 44.44
CA ALA A 150 -25.99 13.95 44.19
C ALA A 150 -25.88 12.99 42.99
N PHE A 151 -26.82 12.06 42.86
CA PHE A 151 -26.90 11.14 41.72
C PHE A 151 -27.06 11.88 40.38
N TRP A 152 -27.97 12.85 40.33
CA TRP A 152 -28.21 13.67 39.14
C TRP A 152 -27.03 14.60 38.84
N GLY A 153 -26.37 15.11 39.88
CA GLY A 153 -25.15 15.91 39.76
C GLY A 153 -24.00 15.13 39.10
N VAL A 154 -23.80 13.87 39.51
CA VAL A 154 -22.82 12.95 38.89
C VAL A 154 -23.15 12.70 37.41
N ILE A 155 -24.41 12.41 37.09
CA ILE A 155 -24.85 12.23 35.70
C ILE A 155 -24.60 13.49 34.87
N GLY A 156 -24.93 14.66 35.42
CA GLY A 156 -24.68 15.96 34.78
C GLY A 156 -23.20 16.21 34.52
N ALA A 157 -22.33 15.92 35.50
CA ALA A 157 -20.88 16.04 35.36
C ALA A 157 -20.33 15.10 34.28
N CYS A 158 -20.78 13.84 34.26
CA CYS A 158 -20.42 12.85 33.24
C CYS A 158 -20.82 13.30 31.83
N LEU A 159 -22.04 13.84 31.68
CA LEU A 159 -22.54 14.38 30.41
C LEU A 159 -21.72 15.61 29.98
N ALA A 160 -21.42 16.51 30.91
CA ALA A 160 -20.62 17.71 30.65
C ALA A 160 -19.20 17.36 30.18
N ILE A 161 -18.55 16.39 30.83
CA ILE A 161 -17.22 15.89 30.43
C ILE A 161 -17.28 15.29 29.03
N THR A 162 -18.31 14.48 28.75
CA THR A 162 -18.50 13.87 27.42
C THR A 162 -18.66 14.94 26.34
N LEU A 163 -19.51 15.94 26.57
CA LEU A 163 -19.72 17.05 25.64
C LEU A 163 -18.46 17.91 25.46
N ALA A 164 -17.71 18.16 26.52
CA ALA A 164 -16.45 18.90 26.46
C ALA A 164 -15.41 18.18 25.60
N ILE A 165 -15.26 16.86 25.77
CA ILE A 165 -14.37 16.03 24.97
C ILE A 165 -14.80 16.07 23.50
N LEU A 166 -16.09 15.86 23.21
CA LEU A 166 -16.61 15.93 21.84
C LEU A 166 -16.39 17.31 21.20
N ALA A 167 -16.56 18.40 21.97
CA ALA A 167 -16.31 19.76 21.50
C ALA A 167 -14.83 20.02 21.19
N ILE A 168 -13.90 19.47 21.99
CA ILE A 168 -12.45 19.53 21.73
C ILE A 168 -12.11 18.77 20.45
N PHE A 169 -12.61 17.54 20.29
CA PHE A 169 -12.39 16.76 19.07
C PHE A 169 -12.95 17.48 17.82
N ARG A 170 -14.08 18.17 17.95
CA ARG A 170 -14.68 18.96 16.86
C ARG A 170 -13.91 20.25 16.55
N SER A 171 -13.38 20.95 17.56
CA SER A 171 -12.66 22.22 17.34
C SER A 171 -11.29 22.01 16.69
N GLN A 172 -10.63 20.88 16.95
CA GLN A 172 -9.35 20.57 16.30
C GLN A 172 -9.50 20.14 14.83
N ARG A 173 -10.72 20.16 14.26
CA ARG A 173 -11.06 19.56 12.94
C ARG A 173 -10.69 18.08 12.88
N TRP A 174 -10.65 17.42 14.02
CA TRP A 174 -10.49 15.97 14.08
C TRP A 174 -11.85 15.28 13.83
N LEU A 175 -12.96 16.04 13.80
CA LEU A 175 -14.34 15.67 13.45
C LEU A 175 -14.92 16.63 12.41
#